data_AF-A0ABD4ZIU7-F1
#
_entry.id   AF-A0ABD4ZIU7-F1
#
_cell.length_a   1.000
_cell.length_b   1.000
_cell.length_c   1.000
_cell.angle_alpha   90.00
_cell.angle_beta   90.00
_cell.angle_gamma   90.00
#
_symmetry.space_group_name_H-M   'P 1'
#
loop_
_entity.id
_entity.type
_entity.pdbx_description
1 polymer ?
#
loop_
_entity_poly.entity_id
_entity_poly.type
_entity_poly.pdbx_seq_one_letter_code
_entity_poly.pdbx_strand_id
1 'polypeptide(L)'
;MLTERGGSDSEYSDVIYGRVISISPLKVQISNSMIIDDNFIVLGKHIGSFSMSGSLTTTEEKKGKDGEKPKTEKTTKPATFTFDNSLKVGDRVTMIRADGGQQFYLFEREGG
;
A
#
# COMPACT_ATOMS: atom_id res chain seq x y z
N MET A 1 -1.32 7.09 -30.33
CA MET A 1 -0.36 6.00 -30.05
C MET A 1 0.88 6.60 -29.41
N LEU A 2 1.68 5.83 -28.65
CA LEU A 2 2.87 6.30 -27.90
C LEU A 2 3.90 7.14 -28.69
N THR A 3 3.76 7.23 -30.01
CA THR A 3 4.69 7.84 -30.96
C THR A 3 4.82 9.36 -30.89
N GLU A 4 3.95 10.10 -30.20
CA GLU A 4 4.02 11.57 -30.13
C GLU A 4 4.84 12.12 -28.96
N ARG A 5 5.21 11.30 -27.97
CA ARG A 5 5.87 11.76 -26.74
C ARG A 5 7.40 11.68 -26.74
N GLY A 6 8.01 11.11 -27.79
CA GLY A 6 9.47 10.91 -27.89
C GLY A 6 10.01 9.86 -26.91
N GLY A 7 11.21 9.31 -27.13
CA GLY A 7 11.78 8.26 -26.27
C GLY A 7 11.50 6.82 -26.74
N SER A 8 12.25 5.89 -26.17
CA SER A 8 12.22 4.44 -26.43
C SER A 8 11.26 3.72 -25.48
N ASP A 9 10.73 2.57 -25.89
CA ASP A 9 9.79 1.78 -25.08
C ASP A 9 10.29 1.48 -23.66
N SER A 10 11.61 1.35 -23.48
CA SER A 10 12.23 1.10 -22.17
C SER A 10 12.19 2.28 -21.20
N GLU A 11 11.97 3.51 -21.70
CA GLU A 11 11.88 4.73 -20.88
C GLU A 11 10.47 4.95 -20.32
N TYR A 12 9.50 4.17 -20.80
CA TYR A 12 8.12 4.23 -20.33
C TYR A 12 7.86 3.23 -19.21
N SER A 13 6.98 3.61 -18.30
CA SER A 13 6.45 2.74 -17.25
C SER A 13 4.93 2.76 -17.28
N ASP A 14 4.34 1.60 -17.05
CA ASP A 14 2.88 1.44 -17.08
C ASP A 14 2.37 0.99 -15.71
N VAL A 15 1.18 1.45 -15.34
CA VAL A 15 0.44 0.89 -14.21
C VAL A 15 -0.33 -0.33 -14.69
N ILE A 16 -0.13 -1.45 -14.00
CA ILE A 16 -0.75 -2.73 -14.30
C ILE A 16 -1.39 -3.33 -13.05
N TYR A 17 -2.31 -4.26 -13.26
CA TYR A 17 -3.05 -4.92 -12.19
C TYR A 17 -2.81 -6.42 -12.24
N GLY A 18 -2.78 -7.05 -11.08
CA GLY A 18 -2.62 -8.50 -10.99
C GLY A 18 -3.35 -9.10 -9.81
N ARG A 19 -3.27 -10.43 -9.71
CA ARG A 19 -3.82 -11.24 -8.63
C ARG A 19 -2.72 -12.09 -8.01
N VAL A 20 -2.59 -12.04 -6.69
CA VAL A 20 -1.66 -12.90 -5.96
C VAL A 20 -2.13 -14.35 -6.05
N ILE A 21 -1.27 -15.24 -6.53
CA ILE A 21 -1.56 -16.68 -6.64
C ILE A 21 -0.71 -17.54 -5.68
N SER A 22 0.39 -16.98 -5.15
CA SER A 22 1.25 -17.58 -4.13
C SER A 22 1.95 -16.48 -3.34
N ILE A 23 2.24 -16.72 -2.06
CA ILE A 23 2.90 -15.77 -1.15
C ILE A 23 4.33 -16.17 -0.75
N SER A 24 4.70 -17.44 -0.91
CA SER A 24 6.05 -17.93 -0.60
C SER A 24 6.39 -19.14 -1.50
N PRO A 25 7.13 -18.95 -2.61
CA PRO A 25 7.57 -17.65 -3.15
C PRO A 25 6.39 -16.81 -3.65
N LEU A 26 6.54 -15.48 -3.68
CA LEU A 26 5.51 -14.57 -4.18
C LEU A 26 5.32 -14.78 -5.68
N LYS A 27 4.07 -14.93 -6.11
CA LYS A 27 3.69 -14.99 -7.52
C LYS A 27 2.44 -14.14 -7.77
N VAL A 28 2.49 -13.30 -8.79
CA VAL A 28 1.38 -12.45 -9.21
C VAL A 28 1.01 -12.72 -10.66
N GLN A 29 -0.27 -13.00 -10.89
CA GLN A 29 -0.84 -13.18 -12.22
C GLN A 29 -1.43 -11.87 -12.74
N ILE A 30 -0.91 -11.33 -13.83
CA ILE A 30 -1.39 -10.06 -14.43
C ILE A 30 -2.45 -10.33 -15.51
N SER A 31 -2.26 -11.40 -16.29
CA SER A 31 -3.16 -11.83 -17.37
C SER A 31 -3.37 -13.35 -17.33
N ASN A 32 -4.23 -13.89 -18.19
CA ASN A 32 -4.59 -15.31 -18.19
C ASN A 32 -3.40 -16.28 -18.26
N SER A 33 -2.22 -15.83 -18.72
CA SER A 33 -1.05 -16.70 -18.88
C SER A 33 0.27 -16.12 -18.35
N MET A 34 0.31 -14.84 -17.94
CA MET A 34 1.55 -14.21 -17.45
C MET A 34 1.59 -14.22 -15.92
N ILE A 35 2.58 -14.94 -15.38
CA ILE A 35 2.89 -15.02 -13.95
C ILE A 35 4.25 -14.38 -13.74
N ILE A 36 4.32 -13.44 -12.79
CA ILE A 36 5.56 -12.79 -12.36
C ILE A 36 5.99 -13.41 -11.03
N ASP A 37 7.24 -13.85 -10.97
CA ASP A 37 7.87 -14.41 -9.77
C ASP A 37 8.51 -13.31 -8.91
N ASP A 38 8.69 -13.60 -7.63
CA ASP A 38 9.30 -12.74 -6.62
C ASP A 38 10.62 -12.07 -7.03
N ASN A 39 11.46 -12.76 -7.81
CA ASN A 39 12.73 -12.21 -8.33
C ASN A 39 12.56 -10.92 -9.16
N PHE A 40 11.40 -10.72 -9.77
CA PHE A 40 11.09 -9.56 -10.61
C PHE A 40 10.20 -8.54 -9.89
N ILE A 41 9.77 -8.84 -8.66
CA ILE A 41 8.84 -8.00 -7.90
C ILE A 41 9.60 -7.26 -6.80
N VAL A 42 9.52 -5.93 -6.84
CA VAL A 42 9.94 -5.07 -5.73
C VAL A 42 8.70 -4.68 -4.94
N LEU A 43 8.68 -4.99 -3.64
CA LEU A 43 7.59 -4.60 -2.76
C LEU A 43 7.73 -3.14 -2.33
N GLY A 44 6.60 -2.43 -2.37
CA GLY A 44 6.48 -1.10 -1.79
C GLY A 44 6.60 -1.12 -0.28
N LYS A 45 7.07 -0.01 0.29
CA LYS A 45 7.33 0.12 1.74
C LYS A 45 6.11 -0.12 2.63
N HIS A 46 4.91 0.02 2.06
CA HIS A 46 3.64 -0.16 2.77
C HIS A 46 2.98 -1.52 2.48
N ILE A 47 3.66 -2.40 1.75
CA ILE A 47 3.23 -3.79 1.54
C ILE A 47 3.95 -4.67 2.56
N GLY A 48 3.20 -5.52 3.25
CA GLY A 48 3.71 -6.27 4.39
C GLY A 48 3.41 -5.58 5.73
N SER A 49 4.06 -6.09 6.78
CA SER A 49 3.99 -5.50 8.12
C SER A 49 4.97 -4.33 8.23
N PHE A 50 4.47 -3.17 8.61
CA PHE A 50 5.29 -1.98 8.83
C PHE A 50 4.81 -1.18 10.04
N SER A 51 5.72 -0.43 10.66
CA SER A 51 5.41 0.43 11.80
C SER A 51 5.71 1.89 11.48
N MET A 52 4.89 2.80 12.01
CA MET A 52 5.08 4.24 11.89
C MET A 52 4.95 4.91 13.26
N SER A 53 5.83 5.89 13.53
CA SER A 53 5.71 6.75 14.70
C SER A 53 4.73 7.89 14.43
N GLY A 54 3.88 8.18 15.39
CA GLY A 54 2.92 9.28 15.32
C GLY A 54 2.51 9.76 16.70
N SER A 55 1.42 10.53 16.77
CA SER A 55 0.82 10.96 18.02
C SER A 55 -0.66 10.62 18.07
N LEU A 56 -1.13 10.18 19.23
CA LEU A 56 -2.53 9.89 19.50
C LEU A 56 -3.11 11.06 20.30
N THR A 57 -4.14 11.71 19.77
CA THR A 57 -4.87 12.76 20.47
C THR A 57 -6.23 12.23 20.92
N THR A 58 -6.45 12.16 22.23
CA THR A 58 -7.73 11.79 22.82
C THR A 58 -8.47 13.06 23.23
N THR A 59 -9.77 13.10 22.96
CA THR A 59 -10.65 14.19 23.36
C THR A 59 -11.66 13.63 24.34
N GLU A 60 -11.63 14.10 25.58
CA GLU A 60 -12.58 13.71 26.63
C GLU A 60 -13.54 14.85 26.91
N GLU A 61 -14.83 14.55 27.00
CA GLU A 61 -15.85 15.49 27.46
C GLU A 61 -16.10 15.28 28.96
N LYS A 62 -15.70 16.26 29.77
CA LYS A 62 -16.04 16.29 31.19
C LYS A 62 -17.38 17.01 31.35
N LYS A 63 -18.35 16.30 31.94
CA LYS A 63 -19.62 16.93 32.38
C LYS A 63 -19.28 18.08 33.33
N GLY A 64 -19.74 19.28 32.99
CA GLY A 64 -19.70 20.42 33.90
C GLY A 64 -20.51 20.11 35.16
N LYS A 65 -20.15 20.73 36.28
CA LYS A 65 -21.05 20.77 37.45
C LYS A 65 -22.31 21.57 37.09
N ASP A 66 -23.40 21.36 37.82
CA ASP A 66 -24.73 21.95 37.54
C ASP A 66 -24.65 23.41 37.08
N GLY A 67 -25.05 23.65 35.81
CA GLY A 67 -25.06 24.97 35.16
C GLY A 67 -23.84 25.32 34.30
N GLU A 68 -22.76 24.55 34.35
CA GLU A 68 -21.54 24.79 33.55
C GLU A 68 -21.57 24.00 32.22
N LYS A 69 -21.19 24.65 31.11
CA LYS A 69 -21.07 23.97 29.80
C LYS A 69 -20.02 22.85 29.89
N PRO A 70 -20.23 21.69 29.24
CA PRO A 70 -19.25 20.61 29.22
C PRO A 70 -17.88 21.12 28.74
N LYS A 71 -16.82 20.71 29.44
CA LYS A 71 -15.44 21.08 29.10
C LYS A 71 -14.81 19.95 28.31
N THR A 72 -14.19 20.30 27.20
CA THR A 72 -13.48 19.35 26.33
C THR A 72 -11.99 19.40 26.66
N GLU A 73 -11.39 18.27 27.04
CA GLU A 73 -9.97 18.14 27.32
C GLU A 73 -9.30 17.31 26.21
N LYS A 74 -8.23 17.86 25.62
CA LYS A 74 -7.43 17.18 24.58
C LYS A 74 -6.09 16.77 25.16
N THR A 75 -5.77 15.48 25.07
CA THR A 75 -4.47 14.94 25.48
C THR A 75 -3.78 14.30 24.29
N THR A 76 -2.56 14.73 23.97
CA THR A 76 -1.74 14.19 22.88
C THR A 76 -0.55 13.43 23.45
N LYS A 77 -0.31 12.18 23.01
CA LYS A 77 0.84 11.36 23.42
C LYS A 77 1.53 10.75 22.19
N PRO A 78 2.87 10.59 22.19
CA PRO A 78 3.56 9.85 21.13
C PRO A 78 3.15 8.38 21.17
N ALA A 79 3.05 7.76 20.01
CA ALA A 79 2.69 6.35 19.84
C ALA A 79 3.37 5.74 18.61
N THR A 80 3.56 4.43 18.63
CA THR A 80 3.97 3.65 17.45
C THR A 80 2.77 2.84 16.99
N PHE A 81 2.43 2.97 15.72
CA PHE A 81 1.35 2.23 15.07
C PHE A 81 1.96 1.15 14.19
N THR A 82 1.46 -0.08 14.31
CA THR A 82 1.86 -1.21 13.46
C THR A 82 0.70 -1.57 12.56
N PHE A 83 0.98 -1.67 11.27
CA PHE A 83 0.01 -1.98 10.23
C PHE A 83 0.40 -3.32 9.61
N ASP A 84 -0.53 -4.27 9.60
CA ASP A 84 -0.35 -5.51 8.86
C ASP A 84 -1.03 -5.37 7.50
N ASN A 85 -0.23 -5.09 6.47
CA ASN A 85 -0.66 -5.07 5.08
C ASN A 85 -0.04 -6.21 4.27
N SER A 86 0.15 -7.37 4.91
CA SER A 86 0.73 -8.55 4.26
C SER A 86 -0.17 -9.09 3.15
N LEU A 87 0.43 -9.48 2.03
CA LEU A 87 -0.26 -10.09 0.89
C LEU A 87 -0.83 -11.47 1.26
N LYS A 88 -1.98 -11.78 0.69
CA LYS A 88 -2.70 -13.05 0.79
C LYS A 88 -3.01 -13.55 -0.62
N VAL A 89 -3.10 -14.88 -0.76
CA VAL A 89 -3.54 -15.48 -2.02
C VAL A 89 -4.95 -14.98 -2.35
N GLY A 90 -5.12 -14.51 -3.58
CA GLY A 90 -6.37 -13.97 -4.10
C GLY A 90 -6.46 -12.45 -4.09
N ASP A 91 -5.58 -11.75 -3.37
CA ASP A 91 -5.53 -10.28 -3.36
C ASP A 91 -5.34 -9.72 -4.77
N ARG A 92 -6.04 -8.63 -5.08
CA ARG A 92 -5.73 -7.82 -6.26
C ARG A 92 -4.63 -6.83 -5.89
N VAL A 93 -3.71 -6.59 -6.80
CA VAL A 93 -2.56 -5.72 -6.57
C VAL A 93 -2.35 -4.79 -7.74
N THR A 94 -1.84 -3.60 -7.44
CA THR A 94 -1.48 -2.60 -8.44
C THR A 94 0.04 -2.46 -8.45
N MET A 95 0.61 -2.51 -9.66
CA MET A 95 2.04 -2.55 -9.87
C MET A 95 2.46 -1.54 -10.95
N ILE A 96 3.69 -1.04 -10.86
CA ILE A 96 4.34 -0.30 -11.95
C ILE A 96 5.29 -1.25 -12.67
N ARG A 97 5.10 -1.42 -13.97
CA ARG A 97 6.05 -2.10 -14.86
C ARG A 97 7.16 -1.12 -15.23
N ALA A 98 8.40 -1.45 -14.89
CA ALA A 98 9.59 -0.62 -15.09
C ALA A 98 10.69 -1.39 -15.84
N ASP A 99 11.81 -0.72 -16.13
CA ASP A 99 13.03 -1.28 -16.74
C ASP A 99 12.76 -2.09 -18.02
N GLY A 100 11.95 -1.53 -18.93
CA GLY A 100 11.55 -2.20 -20.16
C GLY A 100 10.71 -3.47 -19.95
N GLY A 101 10.09 -3.63 -18.78
CA GLY A 101 9.25 -4.78 -18.45
C GLY A 101 9.95 -5.90 -17.68
N GLN A 102 11.19 -5.70 -17.24
CA GLN A 102 11.92 -6.69 -16.45
C GLN A 102 11.61 -6.59 -14.95
N GLN A 103 11.24 -5.41 -14.45
CA GLN A 103 10.97 -5.19 -13.03
C GLN A 103 9.54 -4.68 -12.81
N PHE A 104 8.94 -5.11 -11.70
CA PHE A 104 7.60 -4.72 -11.31
C PHE A 104 7.56 -4.24 -9.86
N TYR A 105 7.21 -2.98 -9.65
CA TYR A 105 7.05 -2.40 -8.32
C TYR A 105 5.61 -2.53 -7.84
N LEU A 106 5.35 -3.41 -6.87
CA LEU A 106 4.03 -3.63 -6.27
C LEU A 106 3.84 -2.64 -5.12
N PHE A 107 2.97 -1.64 -5.32
CA PHE A 107 2.85 -0.53 -4.38
C PHE A 107 1.52 -0.46 -3.65
N GLU A 108 0.49 -1.14 -4.16
CA GLU A 108 -0.84 -1.14 -3.57
C GLU A 108 -1.45 -2.54 -3.62
N ARG A 109 -2.25 -2.84 -2.60
CA ARG A 109 -3.07 -4.04 -2.50
C ARG A 109 -4.53 -3.62 -2.41
N GLU A 110 -5.33 -4.03 -3.38
CA GLU A 110 -6.77 -3.86 -3.38
C GLU A 110 -7.44 -5.14 -2.87
N GLY A 111 -7.65 -5.24 -1.55
CA GLY A 111 -8.40 -6.35 -0.98
C GLY A 111 -8.19 -6.57 0.51
N GLY A 112 -9.13 -6.07 1.31
CA GLY A 112 -9.40 -6.52 2.68
C GLY A 112 -10.74 -7.23 2.72
#